data_AF-G2QEU2-F1
#
_entry.id   AF-G2QEU2-F1
#
_cell.length_a   1.000
_cell.length_b   1.000
_cell.length_c   1.000
_cell.angle_alpha   90.00
_cell.angle_beta   90.00
_cell.angle_gamma   90.00
#
_symmetry.space_group_name_H-M   'P 1'
#
loop_
_entity.id
_entity.type
_entity.pdbx_description
1 polymer ?
#
loop_
_entity_poly.entity_id
_entity_poly.type
_entity_poly.pdbx_seq_one_letter_code
_entity_poly.pdbx_strand_id
1 'polypeptide(L)'
;MMPNPHVYGHHQYPQAAETAWMHQQTSHQHHTQAAAAAASVAQQQHYNRIASAHNAAGVLTQAHAADNTLESTVSEDNRRTLQYIADLLNENTREGALLELSKKREQVPELALILWHSFGVMTSLLHEIISVYNLLSPSQLTAAASNRVCNALALLQCVASHNETRTLFLTAHIPLYLYPFLNTTSKSRPFEYLRLTSLGVIGALVKNDSSEVINFLLTTEIIPLCLRIMETGSELSKTVAIFIVQKILLDDNGLNYICATYERFYAVGTVLSNMVAQLVEQQTARLLKHVVRCFLRLSDNARAREALRQCLPQPLRDQTFSAVLRDDAATKRCLAQLLINLSDNTMEPTVGQLGL
;
A
#
# COMPACT_ATOMS: atom_id res chain seq x y z
N MET A 1 70.23 -52.28 -13.23
CA MET A 1 69.91 -53.60 -12.67
C MET A 1 68.52 -53.51 -12.03
N MET A 2 67.56 -54.26 -12.54
CA MET A 2 66.26 -54.56 -11.90
C MET A 2 66.31 -56.04 -11.46
N PRO A 3 65.33 -56.60 -10.73
CA PRO A 3 64.76 -56.23 -9.42
C PRO A 3 64.65 -57.47 -8.49
N ASN A 4 64.20 -57.34 -7.22
CA ASN A 4 63.43 -58.39 -6.49
C ASN A 4 62.82 -57.84 -5.17
N PRO A 5 61.88 -58.56 -4.48
CA PRO A 5 60.54 -58.06 -4.17
C PRO A 5 60.13 -58.28 -2.68
N HIS A 6 58.81 -58.32 -2.42
CA HIS A 6 58.07 -58.79 -1.21
C HIS A 6 57.57 -57.69 -0.27
N VAL A 7 56.42 -57.74 0.41
CA VAL A 7 55.23 -58.65 0.46
C VAL A 7 54.12 -57.88 1.20
N TYR A 8 52.87 -58.24 0.92
CA TYR A 8 51.61 -57.78 1.50
C TYR A 8 51.49 -57.79 3.04
N GLY A 9 50.72 -56.83 3.58
CA GLY A 9 50.12 -56.85 4.92
C GLY A 9 48.81 -56.04 4.95
N HIS A 10 47.73 -56.70 5.38
CA HIS A 10 46.32 -56.32 5.21
C HIS A 10 45.80 -55.54 6.44
N HIS A 11 45.21 -54.35 6.27
CA HIS A 11 44.40 -53.70 7.32
C HIS A 11 43.13 -53.08 6.76
N GLN A 12 42.02 -53.43 7.42
CA GLN A 12 40.63 -53.19 7.08
C GLN A 12 40.13 -52.00 7.93
N TYR A 13 39.63 -50.93 7.30
CA TYR A 13 39.01 -49.78 7.97
C TYR A 13 37.47 -49.86 7.85
N PRO A 14 36.69 -49.49 8.89
CA PRO A 14 35.23 -49.47 8.80
C PRO A 14 34.67 -48.17 8.20
N GLN A 15 33.80 -48.31 7.20
CA GLN A 15 33.07 -47.27 6.46
C GLN A 15 31.74 -46.88 7.16
N ALA A 16 31.77 -46.18 8.30
CA ALA A 16 30.52 -45.87 9.03
C ALA A 16 30.37 -44.43 9.58
N ALA A 17 31.13 -43.44 9.07
CA ALA A 17 31.07 -42.07 9.62
C ALA A 17 30.61 -40.97 8.65
N GLU A 18 30.45 -41.22 7.35
CA GLU A 18 30.16 -40.14 6.37
C GLU A 18 28.66 -39.91 6.08
N THR A 19 27.76 -40.82 6.45
CA THR A 19 26.33 -40.72 6.10
C THR A 19 25.47 -39.88 7.06
N ALA A 20 25.95 -39.57 8.27
CA ALA A 20 25.15 -38.87 9.28
C ALA A 20 25.10 -37.33 9.07
N TRP A 21 26.14 -36.73 8.47
CA TRP A 21 26.20 -35.26 8.29
C TRP A 21 25.36 -34.76 7.10
N MET A 22 25.13 -35.58 6.08
CA MET A 22 24.31 -35.19 4.92
C MET A 22 22.80 -35.14 5.20
N HIS A 23 22.30 -35.85 6.22
CA HIS A 23 20.87 -35.88 6.57
C HIS A 23 20.43 -34.69 7.45
N GLN A 24 21.35 -34.07 8.19
CA GLN A 24 21.02 -32.94 9.05
C GLN A 24 20.92 -31.62 8.26
N GLN A 25 21.66 -31.48 7.17
CA GLN A 25 21.65 -30.27 6.32
C GLN A 25 20.43 -30.19 5.38
N THR A 26 19.89 -31.34 4.96
CA THR A 26 18.71 -31.44 4.08
C THR A 26 17.40 -31.13 4.82
N SER A 27 17.30 -31.44 6.11
CA SER A 27 16.09 -31.14 6.91
C SER A 27 15.90 -29.63 7.18
N HIS A 28 16.99 -28.87 7.36
CA HIS A 28 16.93 -27.42 7.58
C HIS A 28 16.60 -26.61 6.31
N GLN A 29 17.03 -27.06 5.14
CA GLN A 29 16.65 -26.46 3.86
C GLN A 29 15.17 -26.69 3.53
N HIS A 30 14.62 -27.87 3.82
CA HIS A 30 13.20 -28.15 3.57
C HIS A 30 12.25 -27.34 4.46
N HIS A 31 12.63 -27.04 5.72
CA HIS A 31 11.77 -26.24 6.61
C HIS A 31 11.77 -24.74 6.26
N THR A 32 12.90 -24.18 5.81
CA THR A 32 12.96 -22.77 5.39
C THR A 32 12.26 -22.54 4.03
N GLN A 33 12.26 -23.53 3.15
CA GLN A 33 11.58 -23.45 1.85
C GLN A 33 10.05 -23.65 1.98
N ALA A 34 9.59 -24.47 2.94
CA ALA A 34 8.16 -24.63 3.24
C ALA A 34 7.53 -23.39 3.90
N ALA A 35 8.26 -22.70 4.78
CA ALA A 35 7.79 -21.45 5.40
C ALA A 35 7.71 -20.28 4.39
N ALA A 36 8.63 -20.24 3.41
CA ALA A 36 8.59 -19.25 2.34
C ALA A 36 7.44 -19.49 1.33
N ALA A 37 7.11 -20.76 1.06
CA ALA A 37 5.99 -21.14 0.18
C ALA A 37 4.61 -20.90 0.84
N ALA A 38 4.47 -21.10 2.16
CA ALA A 38 3.22 -20.78 2.86
C ALA A 38 2.91 -19.28 2.87
N ALA A 39 3.94 -18.43 2.95
CA ALA A 39 3.79 -16.98 2.92
C ALA A 39 3.46 -16.42 1.52
N SER A 40 3.90 -17.07 0.44
CA SER A 40 3.55 -16.64 -0.93
C SER A 40 2.13 -17.06 -1.32
N VAL A 41 1.66 -18.23 -0.86
CA VAL A 41 0.30 -18.73 -1.10
C VAL A 41 -0.76 -17.85 -0.40
N ALA A 42 -0.49 -17.40 0.84
CA ALA A 42 -1.37 -16.47 1.55
C ALA A 42 -1.47 -15.09 0.84
N GLN A 43 -0.39 -14.66 0.19
CA GLN A 43 -0.32 -13.37 -0.52
C GLN A 43 -1.00 -13.42 -1.89
N GLN A 44 -1.03 -14.59 -2.56
CA GLN A 44 -1.74 -14.80 -3.83
C GLN A 44 -3.24 -15.08 -3.67
N GLN A 45 -3.69 -15.71 -2.59
CA GLN A 45 -5.12 -15.96 -2.34
C GLN A 45 -5.93 -14.70 -2.03
N HIS A 46 -5.29 -13.64 -1.52
CA HIS A 46 -5.95 -12.35 -1.29
C HIS A 46 -6.19 -11.57 -2.60
N TYR A 47 -5.37 -11.80 -3.64
CA TYR A 47 -5.44 -11.02 -4.88
C TYR A 47 -6.48 -11.54 -5.88
N ASN A 48 -6.77 -12.85 -5.89
CA ASN A 48 -7.72 -13.44 -6.85
C ASN A 48 -9.20 -13.33 -6.46
N ARG A 49 -9.57 -12.97 -5.22
CA ARG A 49 -10.99 -12.85 -4.81
C ARG A 49 -11.64 -11.50 -5.10
N ILE A 50 -10.87 -10.47 -5.48
CA ILE A 50 -11.39 -9.12 -5.72
C ILE A 50 -12.16 -9.03 -7.07
N ALA A 51 -12.12 -10.07 -7.92
CA ALA A 51 -12.61 -10.01 -9.31
C ALA A 51 -13.90 -10.81 -9.61
N SER A 52 -14.51 -11.53 -8.68
CA SER A 52 -15.67 -12.39 -9.02
C SER A 52 -16.65 -12.57 -7.87
N ALA A 53 -17.80 -11.87 -7.95
CA ALA A 53 -19.15 -12.41 -7.75
C ALA A 53 -20.14 -11.29 -7.36
N HIS A 54 -20.76 -10.68 -8.37
CA HIS A 54 -22.12 -10.16 -8.27
C HIS A 54 -23.10 -11.31 -8.53
N ASN A 55 -24.07 -11.57 -7.63
CA ASN A 55 -25.52 -11.49 -7.89
C ASN A 55 -26.38 -12.26 -6.87
N ALA A 56 -27.46 -11.59 -6.45
CA ALA A 56 -28.83 -12.01 -6.06
C ALA A 56 -29.01 -13.15 -5.03
N ALA A 57 -29.62 -12.95 -3.84
CA ALA A 57 -30.93 -12.41 -3.42
C ALA A 57 -32.12 -13.40 -3.53
N GLY A 58 -32.84 -13.58 -2.41
CA GLY A 58 -34.16 -14.22 -2.30
C GLY A 58 -34.31 -15.21 -1.11
N VAL A 59 -35.30 -15.27 -0.22
CA VAL A 59 -36.35 -14.38 0.36
C VAL A 59 -37.26 -15.29 1.25
N LEU A 60 -37.72 -14.77 2.41
CA LEU A 60 -38.90 -15.12 3.25
C LEU A 60 -38.96 -16.41 4.13
N THR A 61 -39.25 -16.25 5.44
CA THR A 61 -40.57 -16.56 6.05
C THR A 61 -40.66 -16.27 7.59
N GLN A 62 -41.67 -15.47 7.97
CA GLN A 62 -42.53 -15.47 9.20
C GLN A 62 -41.90 -15.70 10.59
N ALA A 63 -41.82 -14.73 11.52
CA ALA A 63 -42.87 -13.96 12.23
C ALA A 63 -43.86 -14.81 13.07
N HIS A 64 -43.56 -15.03 14.36
CA HIS A 64 -44.47 -14.94 15.52
C HIS A 64 -43.85 -15.55 16.80
N ALA A 65 -43.24 -14.71 17.66
CA ALA A 65 -43.11 -14.92 19.11
C ALA A 65 -42.59 -13.62 19.73
N ALA A 66 -43.46 -12.62 19.81
CA ALA A 66 -43.13 -11.37 20.49
C ALA A 66 -43.04 -11.62 22.00
N ASP A 67 -42.06 -10.95 22.62
CA ASP A 67 -41.95 -10.66 24.06
C ASP A 67 -40.94 -11.48 24.89
N ASN A 68 -40.03 -12.22 24.24
CA ASN A 68 -38.80 -12.74 24.88
C ASN A 68 -37.58 -12.71 23.93
N THR A 69 -37.60 -11.84 22.92
CA THR A 69 -36.84 -11.98 21.65
C THR A 69 -35.81 -10.89 21.35
N LEU A 70 -35.35 -10.13 22.36
CA LEU A 70 -34.22 -9.20 22.17
C LEU A 70 -32.85 -9.88 22.32
N GLU A 71 -32.78 -11.03 23.00
CA GLU A 71 -31.54 -11.81 23.14
C GLU A 71 -31.29 -12.83 22.01
N SER A 72 -32.25 -13.02 21.09
CA SER A 72 -32.26 -14.16 20.17
C SER A 72 -32.03 -13.80 18.70
N THR A 73 -31.10 -12.88 18.38
CA THR A 73 -30.61 -12.76 16.98
C THR A 73 -29.23 -12.13 16.81
N VAL A 74 -28.39 -12.08 17.86
CA VAL A 74 -26.96 -11.83 17.63
C VAL A 74 -26.37 -13.14 17.15
N SER A 75 -26.10 -13.25 15.85
CA SER A 75 -25.40 -14.40 15.27
C SER A 75 -24.19 -14.76 16.14
N GLU A 76 -23.89 -16.04 16.32
CA GLU A 76 -22.69 -16.52 17.01
C GLU A 76 -21.42 -15.80 16.50
N ASP A 77 -21.37 -15.50 15.21
CA ASP A 77 -20.29 -14.73 14.59
C ASP A 77 -20.19 -13.28 15.11
N ASN A 78 -21.33 -12.64 15.37
CA ASN A 78 -21.37 -11.30 15.94
C ASN A 78 -20.94 -11.33 17.42
N ARG A 79 -21.40 -12.33 18.19
CA ARG A 79 -20.95 -12.50 19.59
C ARG A 79 -19.44 -12.69 19.66
N ARG A 80 -18.89 -13.53 18.79
CA ARG A 80 -17.45 -13.79 18.73
C ARG A 80 -16.66 -12.55 18.30
N THR A 81 -17.20 -11.75 17.38
CA THR A 81 -16.58 -10.47 16.98
C THR A 81 -16.52 -9.51 18.17
N LEU A 82 -17.62 -9.37 18.92
CA LEU A 82 -17.65 -8.54 20.13
C LEU A 82 -16.69 -9.03 21.22
N GLN A 83 -16.53 -10.36 21.37
CA GLN A 83 -15.52 -10.90 22.27
C GLN A 83 -14.10 -10.49 21.86
N TYR A 84 -13.77 -10.60 20.57
CA TYR A 84 -12.45 -10.14 20.10
C TYR A 84 -12.24 -8.63 20.31
N ILE A 85 -13.29 -7.82 20.20
CA ILE A 85 -13.21 -6.39 20.51
C ILE A 85 -12.86 -6.18 21.98
N ALA A 86 -13.47 -6.91 22.91
CA ALA A 86 -13.11 -6.86 24.32
C ALA A 86 -11.68 -7.36 24.57
N ASP A 87 -11.26 -8.42 23.88
CA ASP A 87 -9.92 -9.00 23.98
C ASP A 87 -8.81 -8.05 23.50
N LEU A 88 -9.12 -7.02 22.70
CA LEU A 88 -8.15 -5.97 22.34
C LEU A 88 -7.66 -5.15 23.54
N LEU A 89 -8.50 -5.01 24.58
CA LEU A 89 -8.18 -4.21 25.75
C LEU A 89 -7.15 -4.89 26.65
N ASN A 90 -7.10 -6.23 26.64
CA ASN A 90 -6.17 -7.01 27.44
C ASN A 90 -4.91 -7.36 26.63
N GLU A 91 -3.73 -6.95 27.12
CA GLU A 91 -2.45 -7.13 26.45
C GLU A 91 -2.14 -8.60 26.10
N ASN A 92 -2.55 -9.55 26.94
CA ASN A 92 -2.28 -10.98 26.76
C ASN A 92 -3.11 -11.59 25.61
N THR A 93 -4.28 -11.04 25.32
CA THR A 93 -5.21 -11.55 24.29
C THR A 93 -5.20 -10.70 23.02
N ARG A 94 -4.67 -9.48 23.10
CA ARG A 94 -4.72 -8.47 22.02
C ARG A 94 -4.13 -8.96 20.72
N GLU A 95 -2.98 -9.65 20.75
CA GLU A 95 -2.33 -10.12 19.51
C GLU A 95 -3.20 -11.10 18.72
N GLY A 96 -3.85 -12.04 19.41
CA GLY A 96 -4.81 -12.96 18.80
C GLY A 96 -6.05 -12.24 18.27
N ALA A 97 -6.59 -11.30 19.05
CA ALA A 97 -7.76 -10.51 18.66
C ALA A 97 -7.48 -9.65 17.42
N LEU A 98 -6.32 -9.00 17.33
CA LEU A 98 -5.88 -8.23 16.16
C LEU A 98 -5.89 -9.08 14.90
N LEU A 99 -5.33 -10.29 14.97
CA LEU A 99 -5.26 -11.21 13.83
C LEU A 99 -6.64 -11.66 13.36
N GLU A 100 -7.55 -11.97 14.29
CA GLU A 100 -8.88 -12.47 13.94
C GLU A 100 -9.79 -11.34 13.42
N LEU A 101 -9.73 -10.16 14.03
CA LEU A 101 -10.49 -9.00 13.56
C LEU A 101 -9.98 -8.51 12.20
N SER A 102 -8.67 -8.53 11.93
CA SER A 102 -8.13 -8.08 10.65
C SER A 102 -8.62 -8.93 9.47
N LYS A 103 -8.85 -10.23 9.70
CA LYS A 103 -9.47 -11.15 8.72
C LYS A 103 -10.97 -10.90 8.52
N LYS A 104 -11.66 -10.40 9.54
CA LYS A 104 -13.12 -10.16 9.52
C LYS A 104 -13.53 -8.78 8.98
N ARG A 105 -12.58 -7.90 8.65
CA ARG A 105 -12.84 -6.52 8.19
C ARG A 105 -13.81 -6.39 6.99
N GLU A 106 -13.86 -7.38 6.11
CA GLU A 106 -14.73 -7.41 4.93
C GLU A 106 -16.08 -8.12 5.21
N GLN A 107 -16.15 -8.91 6.28
CA GLN A 107 -17.31 -9.74 6.63
C GLN A 107 -18.27 -9.01 7.58
N VAL A 108 -17.78 -8.02 8.32
CA VAL A 108 -18.54 -7.27 9.31
C VAL A 108 -18.60 -5.79 8.88
N PRO A 109 -19.66 -5.37 8.17
CA PRO A 109 -19.77 -4.00 7.64
C PRO A 109 -19.66 -2.93 8.74
N GLU A 110 -20.25 -3.20 9.91
CA GLU A 110 -20.30 -2.31 11.07
C GLU A 110 -19.00 -2.29 11.89
N LEU A 111 -17.97 -3.04 11.48
CA LEU A 111 -16.76 -3.20 12.29
C LEU A 111 -16.07 -1.86 12.57
N ALA A 112 -16.06 -0.95 11.59
CA ALA A 112 -15.47 0.38 11.78
C ALA A 112 -16.15 1.17 12.90
N LEU A 113 -17.48 1.14 12.96
CA LEU A 113 -18.26 1.80 14.01
C LEU A 113 -18.03 1.14 15.36
N ILE A 114 -18.03 -0.20 15.41
CA ILE A 114 -17.75 -0.95 16.63
C ILE A 114 -16.35 -0.60 17.15
N LEU A 115 -15.32 -0.61 16.30
CA LEU A 115 -13.94 -0.27 16.68
C LEU A 115 -13.85 1.16 17.24
N TRP A 116 -14.52 2.11 16.61
CA TRP A 116 -14.43 3.52 17.00
C TRP A 116 -15.17 3.81 18.31
N HIS A 117 -16.39 3.29 18.46
CA HIS A 117 -17.26 3.61 19.59
C HIS A 117 -17.07 2.70 20.81
N SER A 118 -16.36 1.57 20.67
CA SER A 118 -16.03 0.72 21.81
C SER A 118 -14.95 1.36 22.68
N PHE A 119 -15.21 1.44 23.98
CA PHE A 119 -14.33 2.08 24.94
C PHE A 119 -12.91 1.48 24.89
N GLY A 120 -11.89 2.33 24.81
CA GLY A 120 -10.48 1.96 24.90
C GLY A 120 -9.88 1.31 23.64
N VAL A 121 -10.69 0.91 22.65
CA VAL A 121 -10.20 0.17 21.46
C VAL A 121 -9.25 1.02 20.63
N MET A 122 -9.62 2.25 20.28
CA MET A 122 -8.74 3.14 19.51
C MET A 122 -7.44 3.44 20.25
N THR A 123 -7.48 3.54 21.58
CA THR A 123 -6.27 3.69 22.41
C THR A 123 -5.38 2.46 22.33
N SER A 124 -5.96 1.25 22.39
CA SER A 124 -5.20 0.01 22.22
C SER A 124 -4.56 -0.10 20.84
N LEU A 125 -5.27 0.30 19.76
CA LEU A 125 -4.69 0.30 18.41
C LEU A 125 -3.55 1.31 18.26
N LEU A 126 -3.67 2.50 18.85
CA LEU A 126 -2.59 3.49 18.87
C LEU A 126 -1.38 3.00 19.69
N HIS A 127 -1.61 2.29 20.79
CA HIS A 127 -0.54 1.71 21.59
C HIS A 127 0.30 0.71 20.77
N GLU A 128 -0.33 -0.12 19.94
CA GLU A 128 0.37 -1.06 19.03
C GLU A 128 1.23 -0.35 17.99
N ILE A 129 0.86 0.87 17.57
CA ILE A 129 1.70 1.69 16.68
C ILE A 129 2.90 2.24 17.44
N ILE A 130 2.67 2.86 18.60
CA ILE A 130 3.70 3.55 19.37
C ILE A 130 4.75 2.56 19.91
N SER A 131 4.34 1.34 20.28
CA SER A 131 5.28 0.30 20.76
C SER A 131 6.32 -0.09 19.71
N VAL A 132 6.06 0.17 18.42
CA VAL A 132 6.98 -0.14 17.33
C VAL A 132 8.00 0.98 17.08
N TYR A 133 7.79 2.20 17.58
CA TYR A 133 8.66 3.34 17.28
C TYR A 133 10.13 3.12 17.66
N ASN A 134 10.38 2.49 18.81
CA ASN A 134 11.74 2.20 19.27
C ASN A 134 12.45 1.16 18.39
N LEU A 135 11.72 0.43 17.53
CA LEU A 135 12.27 -0.56 16.61
C LEU A 135 12.55 0.01 15.21
N LEU A 136 12.20 1.27 14.96
CA LEU A 136 12.41 1.93 13.66
C LEU A 136 13.87 2.43 13.51
N SER A 137 14.43 2.96 14.61
CA SER A 137 15.77 3.52 14.67
C SER A 137 16.47 3.12 15.98
N PRO A 138 17.49 2.23 15.95
CA PRO A 138 18.00 1.52 14.79
C PRO A 138 16.97 0.53 14.20
N SER A 139 17.14 0.13 12.93
CA SER A 139 16.16 -0.70 12.20
C SER A 139 16.08 -2.15 12.68
N GLN A 140 15.47 -2.36 13.85
CA GLN A 140 15.40 -3.64 14.58
C GLN A 140 14.03 -4.34 14.46
N LEU A 141 13.14 -3.84 13.60
CA LEU A 141 11.81 -4.41 13.40
C LEU A 141 11.86 -5.87 12.93
N THR A 142 11.31 -6.78 13.74
CA THR A 142 11.18 -8.20 13.41
C THR A 142 9.95 -8.48 12.55
N ALA A 143 9.91 -9.65 11.90
CA ALA A 143 8.74 -10.06 11.11
C ALA A 143 7.48 -10.22 11.97
N ALA A 144 7.61 -10.78 13.19
CA ALA A 144 6.49 -10.93 14.12
C ALA A 144 5.92 -9.58 14.57
N ALA A 145 6.79 -8.64 14.98
CA ALA A 145 6.38 -7.30 15.38
C ALA A 145 5.71 -6.53 14.22
N SER A 146 6.28 -6.62 13.01
CA SER A 146 5.68 -6.03 11.80
C SER A 146 4.29 -6.62 11.50
N ASN A 147 4.13 -7.94 11.55
CA ASN A 147 2.84 -8.59 11.32
C ASN A 147 1.78 -8.15 12.34
N ARG A 148 2.16 -8.07 13.62
CA ARG A 148 1.27 -7.65 14.70
C ARG A 148 0.77 -6.22 14.51
N VAL A 149 1.66 -5.25 14.29
CA VAL A 149 1.24 -3.86 14.07
C VAL A 149 0.48 -3.71 12.76
N CYS A 150 0.82 -4.46 11.70
CA CYS A 150 0.07 -4.43 10.45
C CYS A 150 -1.37 -4.93 10.60
N ASN A 151 -1.65 -5.86 11.52
CA ASN A 151 -3.04 -6.22 11.85
C ASN A 151 -3.79 -5.03 12.47
N ALA A 152 -3.15 -4.27 13.37
CA ALA A 152 -3.74 -3.04 13.92
C ALA A 152 -3.96 -1.99 12.82
N LEU A 153 -2.99 -1.79 11.92
CA LEU A 153 -3.12 -0.89 10.78
C LEU A 153 -4.25 -1.29 9.84
N ALA A 154 -4.50 -2.59 9.64
CA ALA A 154 -5.63 -3.07 8.84
C ALA A 154 -6.99 -2.70 9.46
N LEU A 155 -7.09 -2.70 10.80
CA LEU A 155 -8.28 -2.22 11.51
C LEU A 155 -8.44 -0.71 11.39
N LEU A 156 -7.34 0.06 11.52
CA LEU A 156 -7.38 1.51 11.27
C LEU A 156 -7.75 1.84 9.82
N GLN A 157 -7.34 1.02 8.85
CA GLN A 157 -7.77 1.15 7.46
C GLN A 157 -9.28 0.96 7.31
N CYS A 158 -9.87 0.02 8.06
CA CYS A 158 -11.33 -0.17 8.12
C CYS A 158 -12.02 1.10 8.62
N VAL A 159 -11.56 1.64 9.76
CA VAL A 159 -12.07 2.89 10.35
C VAL A 159 -11.94 4.09 9.39
N ALA A 160 -10.79 4.23 8.72
CA ALA A 160 -10.55 5.29 7.74
C ALA A 160 -11.43 5.18 6.49
N SER A 161 -11.81 3.95 6.12
CA SER A 161 -12.63 3.68 4.93
C SER A 161 -14.12 3.88 5.14
N HIS A 162 -14.61 3.88 6.37
CA HIS A 162 -16.04 3.97 6.69
C HIS A 162 -16.53 5.42 6.76
N ASN A 163 -17.74 5.68 6.24
CA ASN A 163 -18.23 7.05 6.03
C ASN A 163 -18.41 7.86 7.31
N GLU A 164 -18.89 7.22 8.37
CA GLU A 164 -19.19 7.91 9.64
C GLU A 164 -17.95 8.10 10.52
N THR A 165 -16.97 7.21 10.45
CA THR A 165 -15.77 7.28 11.29
C THR A 165 -14.61 7.99 10.62
N ARG A 166 -14.63 8.18 9.29
CA ARG A 166 -13.53 8.83 8.55
C ARG A 166 -13.21 10.23 9.04
N THR A 167 -14.21 11.09 9.18
CA THR A 167 -13.99 12.46 9.65
C THR A 167 -13.53 12.46 11.10
N LEU A 168 -14.04 11.55 11.94
CA LEU A 168 -13.58 11.39 13.32
C LEU A 168 -12.11 10.94 13.38
N PHE A 169 -11.73 10.00 12.53
CA PHE A 169 -10.35 9.52 12.38
C PHE A 169 -9.39 10.62 11.93
N LEU A 170 -9.83 11.46 10.98
CA LEU A 170 -9.07 12.60 10.47
C LEU A 170 -8.90 13.68 11.54
N THR A 171 -9.99 14.08 12.20
CA THR A 171 -9.99 15.12 13.26
C THR A 171 -9.21 14.69 14.50
N ALA A 172 -9.14 13.39 14.78
CA ALA A 172 -8.27 12.83 15.82
C ALA A 172 -6.78 12.80 15.44
N HIS A 173 -6.40 13.26 14.24
CA HIS A 173 -5.02 13.31 13.74
C HIS A 173 -4.29 11.96 13.76
N ILE A 174 -5.03 10.85 13.76
CA ILE A 174 -4.47 9.49 13.77
C ILE A 174 -3.51 9.22 12.59
N PRO A 175 -3.73 9.73 11.36
CA PRO A 175 -2.79 9.54 10.26
C PRO A 175 -1.34 9.93 10.59
N LEU A 176 -1.13 10.93 11.45
CA LEU A 176 0.21 11.43 11.80
C LEU A 176 1.05 10.37 12.53
N TYR A 177 0.41 9.46 13.26
CA TYR A 177 1.09 8.34 13.92
C TYR A 177 1.71 7.35 12.91
N LEU A 178 1.32 7.40 11.64
CA LEU A 178 1.82 6.51 10.60
C LEU A 178 3.04 7.07 9.86
N TYR A 179 3.30 8.37 9.98
CA TYR A 179 4.38 9.02 9.24
C TYR A 179 5.78 8.53 9.64
N PRO A 180 6.07 8.22 10.92
CA PRO A 180 7.32 7.56 11.28
C PRO A 180 7.56 6.25 10.52
N PHE A 181 6.51 5.47 10.26
CA PHE A 181 6.59 4.24 9.46
C PHE A 181 6.92 4.52 8.00
N LEU A 182 6.23 5.50 7.39
CA LEU A 182 6.47 5.93 6.01
C LEU A 182 7.86 6.55 5.80
N ASN A 183 8.44 7.14 6.85
CA ASN A 183 9.75 7.77 6.81
C ASN A 183 10.92 6.77 6.84
N THR A 184 10.68 5.51 7.18
CA THR A 184 11.70 4.46 7.24
C THR A 184 12.32 4.18 5.85
N THR A 185 13.60 3.82 5.81
CA THR A 185 14.33 3.57 4.55
C THR A 185 14.81 2.13 4.38
N SER A 186 14.85 1.34 5.46
CA SER A 186 15.26 -0.07 5.43
C SER A 186 14.47 -0.87 4.40
N LYS A 187 15.15 -1.69 3.61
CA LYS A 187 14.57 -2.53 2.55
C LYS A 187 14.23 -3.95 2.99
N SER A 188 14.37 -4.25 4.28
CA SER A 188 14.00 -5.58 4.78
C SER A 188 12.49 -5.79 4.68
N ARG A 189 12.08 -7.05 4.49
CA ARG A 189 10.66 -7.44 4.31
C ARG A 189 9.73 -6.88 5.41
N PRO A 190 10.09 -6.88 6.72
CA PRO A 190 9.26 -6.29 7.76
C PRO A 190 8.98 -4.80 7.56
N PHE A 191 9.96 -4.02 7.09
CA PHE A 191 9.80 -2.58 6.86
C PHE A 191 9.03 -2.28 5.57
N GLU A 192 9.25 -3.03 4.49
CA GLU A 192 8.44 -2.90 3.26
C GLU A 192 6.97 -3.19 3.53
N TYR A 193 6.67 -4.24 4.31
CA TYR A 193 5.28 -4.58 4.67
C TYR A 193 4.64 -3.51 5.56
N LEU A 194 5.40 -2.97 6.53
CA LEU A 194 4.95 -1.89 7.40
C LEU A 194 4.59 -0.63 6.59
N ARG A 195 5.46 -0.21 5.66
CA ARG A 195 5.20 0.94 4.79
C ARG A 195 3.99 0.74 3.89
N LEU A 196 3.89 -0.43 3.24
CA LEU A 196 2.77 -0.75 2.37
C LEU A 196 1.43 -0.70 3.11
N THR A 197 1.37 -1.28 4.31
CA THR A 197 0.15 -1.31 5.12
C THR A 197 -0.22 0.09 5.62
N SER A 198 0.77 0.89 6.03
CA SER A 198 0.58 2.29 6.43
C SER A 198 0.06 3.16 5.27
N LEU A 199 0.62 2.99 4.06
CA LEU A 199 0.10 3.62 2.85
C LEU A 199 -1.32 3.18 2.53
N GLY A 200 -1.69 1.93 2.86
CA GLY A 200 -3.06 1.43 2.71
C GLY A 200 -4.09 2.22 3.52
N VAL A 201 -3.74 2.64 4.74
CA VAL A 201 -4.59 3.50 5.58
C VAL A 201 -4.77 4.88 4.93
N ILE A 202 -3.68 5.53 4.51
CA ILE A 202 -3.74 6.84 3.83
C ILE A 202 -4.49 6.74 2.50
N GLY A 203 -4.26 5.67 1.74
CA GLY A 203 -4.95 5.37 0.49
C GLY A 203 -6.46 5.20 0.67
N ALA A 204 -6.90 4.63 1.79
CA ALA A 204 -8.32 4.52 2.12
C ALA A 204 -8.97 5.90 2.39
N LEU A 205 -8.25 6.82 3.06
CA LEU A 205 -8.74 8.17 3.33
C LEU A 205 -8.99 8.96 2.04
N VAL A 206 -8.03 8.94 1.11
CA VAL A 206 -8.12 9.71 -0.14
C VAL A 206 -9.04 9.07 -1.19
N LYS A 207 -9.51 7.84 -0.96
CA LYS A 207 -10.31 7.10 -1.96
C LYS A 207 -11.63 7.80 -2.29
N ASN A 208 -12.22 8.48 -1.30
CA ASN A 208 -13.54 9.11 -1.39
C ASN A 208 -13.54 10.55 -1.91
N ASP A 209 -12.41 11.04 -2.41
CA ASP A 209 -12.31 12.36 -3.07
C ASP A 209 -12.78 13.52 -2.16
N SER A 210 -12.60 13.40 -0.84
CA SER A 210 -12.93 14.46 0.12
C SER A 210 -11.85 15.53 0.14
N SER A 211 -12.20 16.77 -0.23
CA SER A 211 -11.28 17.92 -0.17
C SER A 211 -10.82 18.23 1.26
N GLU A 212 -11.61 17.89 2.29
CA GLU A 212 -11.19 18.04 3.70
C GLU A 212 -9.98 17.14 4.01
N VAL A 213 -10.02 15.89 3.55
CA VAL A 213 -8.90 14.94 3.67
C VAL A 213 -7.69 15.47 2.92
N ILE A 214 -7.87 15.98 1.69
CA ILE A 214 -6.76 16.54 0.91
C ILE A 214 -6.13 17.73 1.64
N ASN A 215 -6.93 18.68 2.13
CA ASN A 215 -6.44 19.85 2.86
C ASN A 215 -5.64 19.46 4.11
N PHE A 216 -6.13 18.50 4.90
CA PHE A 216 -5.39 17.94 6.03
C PHE A 216 -4.02 17.39 5.59
N LEU A 217 -4.01 16.58 4.53
CA LEU A 217 -2.78 15.96 4.02
C LEU A 217 -1.76 16.97 3.49
N LEU A 218 -2.22 18.06 2.86
CA LEU A 218 -1.35 19.13 2.38
C LEU A 218 -0.62 19.86 3.51
N THR A 219 -1.26 19.99 4.68
CA THR A 219 -0.66 20.65 5.86
C THR A 219 0.31 19.78 6.65
N THR A 220 0.42 18.49 6.30
CA THR A 220 1.11 17.49 7.13
C THR A 220 2.24 16.76 6.38
N GLU A 221 2.76 17.32 5.29
CA GLU A 221 3.95 16.80 4.59
C GLU A 221 3.83 15.34 4.06
N ILE A 222 2.62 14.87 3.71
CA ILE A 222 2.46 13.54 3.09
C ILE A 222 3.16 13.43 1.74
N ILE A 223 3.22 14.53 0.97
CA ILE A 223 3.74 14.56 -0.40
C ILE A 223 5.23 14.14 -0.41
N PRO A 224 6.14 14.76 0.36
CA PRO A 224 7.53 14.31 0.48
C PRO A 224 7.69 12.82 0.82
N LEU A 225 6.85 12.29 1.72
CA LEU A 225 6.87 10.88 2.09
C LEU A 225 6.48 9.98 0.91
N CYS A 226 5.40 10.31 0.22
CA CYS A 226 4.96 9.57 -0.96
C CYS A 226 5.99 9.63 -2.09
N LEU A 227 6.57 10.80 -2.38
CA LEU A 227 7.58 10.95 -3.44
C LEU A 227 8.82 10.07 -3.20
N ARG A 228 9.31 10.01 -1.96
CA ARG A 228 10.44 9.13 -1.60
C ARG A 228 10.13 7.65 -1.79
N ILE A 229 8.91 7.23 -1.46
CA ILE A 229 8.46 5.85 -1.65
C ILE A 229 8.24 5.56 -3.14
N MET A 230 7.71 6.51 -3.92
CA MET A 230 7.59 6.42 -5.37
C MET A 230 8.94 6.23 -6.06
N GLU A 231 9.99 6.84 -5.52
CA GLU A 231 11.34 6.71 -6.08
C GLU A 231 12.00 5.36 -5.73
N THR A 232 11.99 4.98 -4.44
CA THR A 232 12.83 3.87 -3.97
C THR A 232 12.07 2.64 -3.44
N GLY A 233 10.75 2.71 -3.25
CA GLY A 233 9.96 1.63 -2.62
C GLY A 233 9.79 0.38 -3.49
N SER A 234 9.22 -0.68 -2.91
CA SER A 234 8.71 -1.82 -3.69
C SER A 234 7.64 -1.40 -4.70
N GLU A 235 7.46 -2.15 -5.78
CA GLU A 235 6.48 -1.86 -6.84
C GLU A 235 5.05 -1.64 -6.29
N LEU A 236 4.63 -2.46 -5.32
CA LEU A 236 3.34 -2.31 -4.65
C LEU A 236 3.28 -0.99 -3.86
N SER A 237 4.33 -0.64 -3.11
CA SER A 237 4.38 0.61 -2.36
C SER A 237 4.39 1.83 -3.29
N LYS A 238 5.15 1.75 -4.41
CA LYS A 238 5.14 2.78 -5.46
C LYS A 238 3.74 2.99 -6.02
N THR A 239 3.01 1.90 -6.27
CA THR A 239 1.64 1.94 -6.80
C THR A 239 0.68 2.65 -5.85
N VAL A 240 0.73 2.35 -4.55
CA VAL A 240 -0.15 3.02 -3.57
C VAL A 240 0.28 4.48 -3.35
N ALA A 241 1.58 4.75 -3.29
CA ALA A 241 2.09 6.12 -3.11
C ALA A 241 1.72 7.03 -4.28
N ILE A 242 1.90 6.57 -5.53
CA ILE A 242 1.48 7.36 -6.70
C ILE A 242 -0.04 7.51 -6.77
N PHE A 243 -0.81 6.51 -6.32
CA PHE A 243 -2.27 6.65 -6.22
C PHE A 243 -2.67 7.77 -5.24
N ILE A 244 -2.00 7.89 -4.09
CA ILE A 244 -2.24 8.98 -3.13
C ILE A 244 -1.88 10.33 -3.76
N VAL A 245 -0.70 10.45 -4.38
CA VAL A 245 -0.29 11.70 -5.05
C VAL A 245 -1.24 12.05 -6.19
N GLN A 246 -1.72 11.07 -6.94
CA GLN A 246 -2.71 11.28 -8.00
C GLN A 246 -4.02 11.82 -7.43
N LYS A 247 -4.52 11.27 -6.31
CA LYS A 247 -5.74 11.77 -5.65
C LYS A 247 -5.57 13.20 -5.13
N ILE A 248 -4.40 13.55 -4.59
CA ILE A 248 -4.07 14.93 -4.22
C ILE A 248 -4.09 15.84 -5.46
N LEU A 249 -3.46 15.43 -6.58
CA LEU A 249 -3.46 16.22 -7.81
C LEU A 249 -4.85 16.41 -8.42
N LEU A 250 -5.75 15.43 -8.27
CA LEU A 250 -7.11 15.52 -8.80
C LEU A 250 -7.94 16.61 -8.12
N ASP A 251 -7.69 16.88 -6.84
CA ASP A 251 -8.29 18.00 -6.11
C ASP A 251 -7.66 19.35 -6.52
N ASP A 252 -8.48 20.39 -6.67
CA ASP A 252 -8.01 21.71 -7.12
C ASP A 252 -7.04 22.37 -6.13
N ASN A 253 -7.26 22.21 -4.82
CA ASN A 253 -6.34 22.74 -3.80
C ASN A 253 -5.01 21.99 -3.84
N GLY A 254 -5.05 20.67 -4.05
CA GLY A 254 -3.83 19.86 -4.19
C GLY A 254 -3.02 20.19 -5.45
N LEU A 255 -3.67 20.36 -6.60
CA LEU A 255 -3.02 20.83 -7.83
C LEU A 255 -2.38 22.21 -7.61
N ASN A 256 -3.14 23.17 -7.07
CA ASN A 256 -2.64 24.52 -6.81
C ASN A 256 -1.48 24.52 -5.81
N TYR A 257 -1.52 23.67 -4.78
CA TYR A 257 -0.43 23.53 -3.81
C TYR A 257 0.87 23.04 -4.46
N ILE A 258 0.79 21.99 -5.29
CA ILE A 258 1.96 21.41 -5.97
C ILE A 258 2.53 22.39 -6.99
N CYS A 259 1.67 23.07 -7.74
CA CYS A 259 2.08 24.06 -8.75
C CYS A 259 2.33 25.46 -8.17
N ALA A 260 2.24 25.65 -6.85
CA ALA A 260 2.39 26.96 -6.21
C ALA A 260 3.79 27.54 -6.44
N THR A 261 4.81 26.70 -6.29
CA THR A 261 6.23 27.04 -6.37
C THR A 261 6.96 26.14 -7.35
N TYR A 262 8.05 26.65 -7.94
CA TYR A 262 8.90 25.85 -8.82
C TYR A 262 9.49 24.64 -8.11
N GLU A 263 9.90 24.77 -6.84
CA GLU A 263 10.48 23.68 -6.07
C GLU A 263 9.52 22.51 -5.88
N ARG A 264 8.26 22.78 -5.52
CA ARG A 264 7.23 21.73 -5.32
C ARG A 264 6.90 21.03 -6.63
N PHE A 265 6.69 21.80 -7.70
CA PHE A 265 6.45 21.25 -9.03
C PHE A 265 7.63 20.39 -9.49
N TYR A 266 8.86 20.89 -9.33
CA TYR A 266 10.07 20.20 -9.77
C TYR A 266 10.32 18.90 -8.99
N ALA A 267 10.05 18.89 -7.67
CA ALA A 267 10.14 17.70 -6.85
C ALA A 267 9.20 16.59 -7.35
N VAL A 268 7.93 16.93 -7.65
CA VAL A 268 6.97 15.95 -8.21
C VAL A 268 7.36 15.54 -9.63
N GLY A 269 7.70 16.51 -10.49
CA GLY A 269 8.04 16.28 -11.89
C GLY A 269 9.27 15.39 -12.06
N THR A 270 10.31 15.60 -11.25
CA THR A 270 11.55 14.79 -11.28
C THR A 270 11.27 13.34 -10.92
N VAL A 271 10.52 13.09 -9.85
CA VAL A 271 10.18 11.72 -9.43
C VAL A 271 9.31 11.03 -10.48
N LEU A 272 8.32 11.70 -11.05
CA LEU A 272 7.51 11.14 -12.14
C LEU A 272 8.37 10.80 -13.37
N SER A 273 9.32 11.66 -13.74
CA SER A 273 10.26 11.42 -14.85
C SER A 273 11.17 10.22 -14.57
N ASN A 274 11.69 10.08 -13.35
CA ASN A 274 12.48 8.92 -12.93
C ASN A 274 11.65 7.63 -13.01
N MET A 275 10.36 7.69 -12.64
CA MET A 275 9.45 6.56 -12.81
C MET A 275 9.23 6.20 -14.28
N VAL A 276 9.08 7.18 -15.18
CA VAL A 276 8.98 6.91 -16.63
C VAL A 276 10.22 6.17 -17.13
N ALA A 277 11.42 6.60 -16.74
CA ALA A 277 12.65 5.93 -17.14
C ALA A 277 12.69 4.46 -16.70
N GLN A 278 12.29 4.17 -15.45
CA GLN A 278 12.19 2.80 -14.94
C GLN A 278 11.12 1.97 -15.69
N LEU A 279 10.02 2.60 -16.09
CA LEU A 279 8.93 1.93 -16.81
C LEU A 279 9.30 1.51 -18.23
N VAL A 280 10.28 2.14 -18.86
CA VAL A 280 10.80 1.70 -20.17
C VAL A 280 11.34 0.27 -20.09
N GLU A 281 12.02 -0.07 -19.00
CA GLU A 281 12.57 -1.41 -18.79
C GLU A 281 11.53 -2.38 -18.22
N GLN A 282 10.77 -1.94 -17.21
CA GLN A 282 9.87 -2.82 -16.45
C GLN A 282 8.52 -3.06 -17.13
N GLN A 283 8.08 -2.15 -18.01
CA GLN A 283 6.83 -2.24 -18.77
C GLN A 283 5.58 -2.44 -17.87
N THR A 284 5.60 -1.93 -16.63
CA THR A 284 4.51 -2.07 -15.64
C THR A 284 3.32 -1.17 -15.97
N ALA A 285 2.29 -1.72 -16.61
CA ALA A 285 1.10 -0.98 -17.06
C ALA A 285 0.37 -0.20 -15.95
N ARG A 286 0.25 -0.77 -14.74
CA ARG A 286 -0.47 -0.14 -13.63
C ARG A 286 0.19 1.16 -13.18
N LEU A 287 1.51 1.17 -13.03
CA LEU A 287 2.27 2.36 -12.66
C LEU A 287 2.22 3.41 -13.77
N LEU A 288 2.40 2.99 -15.03
CA LEU A 288 2.32 3.88 -16.18
C LEU A 288 0.98 4.64 -16.23
N LYS A 289 -0.13 3.95 -15.98
CA LYS A 289 -1.46 4.56 -15.90
C LYS A 289 -1.55 5.69 -14.88
N HIS A 290 -0.97 5.52 -13.69
CA HIS A 290 -0.96 6.57 -12.67
C HIS A 290 -0.04 7.73 -13.08
N VAL A 291 1.15 7.43 -13.62
CA VAL A 291 2.11 8.45 -14.09
C VAL A 291 1.49 9.34 -15.18
N VAL A 292 0.86 8.74 -16.19
CA VAL A 292 0.17 9.47 -17.27
C VAL A 292 -0.92 10.37 -16.71
N ARG A 293 -1.72 9.88 -15.75
CA ARG A 293 -2.78 10.67 -15.12
C ARG A 293 -2.25 11.83 -14.29
N CYS A 294 -1.13 11.66 -13.59
CA CYS A 294 -0.47 12.74 -12.86
C CYS A 294 0.02 13.83 -13.83
N PHE A 295 0.71 13.46 -14.91
CA PHE A 295 1.15 14.45 -15.92
C PHE A 295 -0.02 15.14 -16.61
N LEU A 296 -1.08 14.41 -16.97
CA LEU A 296 -2.29 14.98 -17.54
C LEU A 296 -2.89 16.03 -16.59
N ARG A 297 -3.06 15.69 -15.32
CA ARG A 297 -3.62 16.63 -14.34
C ARG A 297 -2.71 17.84 -14.09
N LEU A 298 -1.40 17.65 -14.06
CA LEU A 298 -0.44 18.76 -13.99
C LEU A 298 -0.57 19.71 -15.19
N SER A 299 -0.89 19.19 -16.38
CA SER A 299 -1.08 20.02 -17.57
C SER A 299 -2.29 20.95 -17.49
N ASP A 300 -3.24 20.73 -16.56
CA ASP A 300 -4.37 21.63 -16.37
C ASP A 300 -3.91 23.00 -15.82
N ASN A 301 -2.84 23.03 -15.02
CA ASN A 301 -2.27 24.27 -14.51
C ASN A 301 -1.38 24.96 -15.57
N ALA A 302 -1.67 26.23 -15.90
CA ALA A 302 -0.97 26.96 -16.96
C ALA A 302 0.56 27.03 -16.77
N ARG A 303 1.05 27.26 -15.54
CA ARG A 303 2.50 27.34 -15.26
C ARG A 303 3.18 25.98 -15.40
N ALA A 304 2.56 24.92 -14.87
CA ALA A 304 3.07 23.57 -15.00
C ALA A 304 3.03 23.09 -16.46
N ARG A 305 1.97 23.43 -17.21
CA ARG A 305 1.84 23.13 -18.64
C ARG A 305 3.02 23.69 -19.45
N GLU A 306 3.38 24.95 -19.23
CA GLU A 306 4.53 25.57 -19.88
C GLU A 306 5.84 24.83 -19.57
N ALA A 307 6.07 24.50 -18.30
CA ALA A 307 7.25 23.72 -17.91
C ALA A 307 7.26 22.32 -18.56
N LEU A 308 6.11 21.64 -18.60
CA LEU A 308 5.97 20.30 -19.20
C LEU A 308 6.24 20.28 -20.71
N ARG A 309 6.01 21.39 -21.44
CA ARG A 309 6.42 21.50 -22.85
C ARG A 309 7.93 21.32 -23.02
N GLN A 310 8.72 21.67 -22.01
CA GLN A 310 10.18 21.56 -22.06
C GLN A 310 10.68 20.27 -21.39
N CYS A 311 10.02 19.80 -20.33
CA CYS A 311 10.54 18.72 -19.49
C CYS A 311 9.74 17.40 -19.50
N LEU A 312 8.66 17.27 -20.29
CA LEU A 312 7.93 15.98 -20.40
C LEU A 312 8.88 14.89 -20.95
N PRO A 313 9.03 13.73 -20.28
CA PRO A 313 9.91 12.65 -20.73
C PRO A 313 9.64 12.17 -22.16
N GLN A 314 10.70 11.99 -22.95
CA GLN A 314 10.62 11.54 -24.34
C GLN A 314 9.84 10.24 -24.53
N PRO A 315 9.95 9.20 -23.67
CA PRO A 315 9.17 7.96 -23.82
C PRO A 315 7.65 8.14 -23.77
N LEU A 316 7.16 9.26 -23.22
CA LEU A 316 5.73 9.62 -23.24
C LEU A 316 5.31 10.38 -24.51
N ARG A 317 6.27 10.90 -25.29
CA ARG A 317 6.02 11.61 -26.55
C ARG A 317 6.10 10.71 -27.77
N ASP A 318 6.86 9.63 -27.69
CA ASP A 318 7.05 8.69 -28.78
C ASP A 318 6.22 7.40 -28.60
N GLN A 319 6.54 6.38 -29.38
CA GLN A 319 5.82 5.10 -29.38
C GLN A 319 6.37 4.08 -28.37
N THR A 320 7.24 4.47 -27.43
CA THR A 320 7.90 3.57 -26.46
C THR A 320 6.88 2.70 -25.70
N PHE A 321 5.77 3.29 -25.24
CA PHE A 321 4.75 2.56 -24.47
C PHE A 321 3.58 2.02 -25.32
N SER A 322 3.68 2.05 -26.65
CA SER A 322 2.60 1.61 -27.55
C SER A 322 2.15 0.16 -27.28
N ALA A 323 3.10 -0.74 -27.00
CA ALA A 323 2.84 -2.14 -26.68
C ALA A 323 2.14 -2.31 -25.31
N VAL A 324 2.65 -1.67 -24.25
CA VAL A 324 2.07 -1.72 -22.89
C VAL A 324 0.65 -1.20 -22.88
N LEU A 325 0.40 -0.14 -23.65
CA LEU A 325 -0.88 0.55 -23.70
C LEU A 325 -1.88 -0.11 -24.66
N ARG A 326 -1.50 -1.17 -25.39
CA ARG A 326 -2.32 -1.76 -26.46
C ARG A 326 -3.77 -1.98 -26.02
N ASP A 327 -3.93 -2.56 -24.84
CA ASP A 327 -5.22 -3.01 -24.29
C ASP A 327 -5.77 -2.05 -23.20
N ASP A 328 -5.13 -0.90 -22.96
CA ASP A 328 -5.61 0.14 -22.02
C ASP A 328 -6.01 1.43 -22.78
N ALA A 329 -7.20 1.38 -23.40
CA ALA A 329 -7.76 2.50 -24.15
C ALA A 329 -7.94 3.77 -23.29
N ALA A 330 -8.21 3.63 -22.00
CA ALA A 330 -8.41 4.77 -21.12
C ALA A 330 -7.09 5.53 -20.90
N THR A 331 -6.00 4.83 -20.63
CA THR A 331 -4.68 5.44 -20.47
C THR A 331 -4.14 6.01 -21.77
N LYS A 332 -4.39 5.34 -22.92
CA LYS A 332 -4.09 5.90 -24.25
C LYS A 332 -4.76 7.25 -24.49
N ARG A 333 -6.07 7.36 -24.18
CA ARG A 333 -6.80 8.63 -24.29
C ARG A 333 -6.23 9.70 -23.38
N CYS A 334 -5.87 9.35 -22.14
CA CYS A 334 -5.24 10.30 -21.22
C CYS A 334 -3.89 10.81 -21.76
N LEU A 335 -3.07 9.92 -22.33
CA LEU A 335 -1.79 10.30 -22.91
C LEU A 335 -1.97 11.19 -24.15
N ALA A 336 -2.91 10.85 -25.02
CA ALA A 336 -3.23 11.68 -26.18
C ALA A 336 -3.71 13.08 -25.76
N GLN A 337 -4.60 13.18 -24.77
CA GLN A 337 -5.06 14.47 -24.25
C GLN A 337 -3.92 15.29 -23.63
N LEU A 338 -3.00 14.64 -22.90
CA LEU A 338 -1.81 15.31 -22.37
C LEU A 338 -0.97 15.91 -23.50
N LEU A 339 -0.72 15.17 -24.57
CA LEU A 339 0.05 15.68 -25.71
C LEU A 339 -0.68 16.83 -26.42
N ILE A 340 -2.00 16.76 -26.55
CA ILE A 340 -2.83 17.86 -27.09
C ILE A 340 -2.68 19.13 -26.24
N ASN A 341 -2.83 19.01 -24.92
CA ASN A 341 -2.70 20.14 -23.99
C ASN A 341 -1.32 20.83 -24.10
N LEU A 342 -0.27 20.08 -24.44
CA LEU A 342 1.08 20.61 -24.59
C LEU A 342 1.36 21.15 -26.00
N SER A 343 0.63 20.71 -27.03
CA SER A 343 0.77 21.22 -28.40
C SER A 343 0.03 22.53 -28.65
N ASP A 344 -1.02 22.83 -27.88
CA ASP A 344 -1.75 24.08 -28.02
C ASP A 344 -0.87 25.28 -27.61
N ASN A 345 -0.26 25.93 -28.59
CA ASN A 345 0.34 27.26 -28.46
C ASN A 345 -0.78 28.30 -28.36
N THR A 346 -1.48 28.37 -27.22
CA THR A 346 -2.22 29.58 -26.89
C THR A 346 -1.19 30.67 -26.60
N MET A 347 -0.75 31.36 -27.65
CA MET A 347 -0.34 32.75 -27.54
C MET A 347 -1.50 33.45 -26.84
N GLU A 348 -1.30 33.92 -25.61
CA GLU A 348 -2.15 35.00 -25.10
C GLU A 348 -2.15 36.07 -26.20
N PRO A 349 -3.32 36.59 -26.62
CA PRO A 349 -3.32 37.72 -27.53
C PRO A 349 -2.57 38.84 -26.79
N THR A 350 -1.39 39.15 -27.28
CA THR A 350 -0.73 40.43 -27.02
C THR A 350 -1.80 41.47 -27.26
N VAL A 351 -2.20 42.16 -26.18
CA VAL A 351 -3.02 43.36 -26.26
C VAL A 351 -2.18 44.38 -27.01
N GLY A 352 -2.26 44.30 -28.34
CA GLY A 352 -1.68 45.25 -29.25
C GLY A 352 -2.42 46.56 -29.09
N GLN A 353 -1.65 47.60 -28.74
CA GLN A 353 -1.77 48.94 -29.30
C GLN A 353 -3.06 49.21 -30.09
N LEU A 354 -3.97 49.94 -29.45
CA LEU A 354 -4.71 50.98 -30.15
C LEU A 354 -4.29 52.30 -29.52
N GLY A 355 -3.33 52.93 -30.19
CA GLY A 355 -3.14 54.36 -30.06
C GLY A 355 -4.35 55.09 -30.64
N LEU A 356 -4.87 56.04 -29.88
CA LEU A 356 -5.22 57.38 -30.30
C LEU A 356 -4.98 58.31 -29.11
#